data_AF-A0A9W8H5V2-F1
#
_entry.id   AF-A0A9W8H5V2-F1
#
_cell.length_a   1.000
_cell.length_b   1.000
_cell.length_c   1.000
_cell.angle_alpha   90.00
_cell.angle_beta   90.00
_cell.angle_gamma   90.00
#
_symmetry.space_group_name_H-M   'P 1'
#
loop_
_entity.id
_entity.type
_entity.pdbx_description
1 polymer ?
#
loop_
_entity_poly.entity_id
_entity_poly.type
_entity_poly.pdbx_seq_one_letter_code
_entity_poly.pdbx_strand_id
1 'polypeptide(L)'
;YLESLPAQFSKRVFSNPAACLAIFRLLSTVGKQLIMSMLYLESPIKLQEVQQWARPEHQRTLKSKVHQLRKLHILVDERGQVLLNAMFREQLRNALTGGGDFSSFGTPCGEAQGRGPVTLAWLAKYADERWEKILHFMVGQTSGETGGVALSESVRGILLASGLMEYGTSSSMLITNSGFQFLLQDAGAQVWTVLLQYLRLAEKEDMDVVEVLHFLFQLVSLQLGRGYSVEALTLNQRKMLGELADFGLMYLDERGAGRFYPTHMITSLTSAAGSAESAARDGRRPGDSGPLAGDDLAASRRSRAGGAHASAASAKQRSSELLAPSDKGYIVVETNCRVYAYTDSPLQIAILNLFVRLVSRFSNFVTGVLTRKSVRRALAHGITADQMIAFLSTHAHPQMQGNTPVLPVTVTDQIRLWEREKNSLKATEAHLMVDLHSQQIFDRVYQRALEVNVILWASVERRLLVVNEQGRAVVTEYIRELKKQHDQQRQRQQQK
;
A
#
# COMPACT_ATOMS: atom_id res chain seq x y z
N TYR A 1 5.94 -10.53 -3.71
CA TYR A 1 5.15 -11.76 -3.93
C TYR A 1 5.88 -12.72 -4.85
N LEU A 2 6.17 -12.38 -6.12
CA LEU A 2 6.89 -13.30 -7.02
C LEU A 2 8.27 -13.74 -6.49
N GLU A 3 8.99 -12.85 -5.79
CA GLU A 3 10.28 -13.15 -5.16
C GLU A 3 10.20 -14.15 -3.98
N SER A 4 9.02 -14.39 -3.41
CA SER A 4 8.83 -15.36 -2.31
C SER A 4 8.36 -16.73 -2.80
N LEU A 5 8.06 -16.89 -4.09
CA LEU A 5 7.60 -18.15 -4.65
C LEU A 5 8.77 -19.10 -4.92
N PRO A 6 8.63 -20.42 -4.69
CA PRO A 6 9.66 -21.39 -5.04
C PRO A 6 9.92 -21.49 -6.55
N ALA A 7 11.14 -21.87 -6.93
CA ALA A 7 11.57 -21.98 -8.33
C ALA A 7 10.70 -22.92 -9.20
N GLN A 8 10.03 -23.91 -8.59
CA GLN A 8 9.10 -24.81 -9.30
C GLN A 8 7.85 -24.07 -9.79
N PHE A 9 7.33 -23.12 -9.02
CA PHE A 9 6.19 -22.29 -9.41
C PHE A 9 6.57 -21.34 -10.53
N SER A 10 7.76 -20.73 -10.47
CA SER A 10 8.24 -19.83 -11.53
C SER A 10 8.28 -20.51 -12.90
N LYS A 11 8.67 -21.80 -12.98
CA LYS A 11 8.64 -22.57 -14.23
C LYS A 11 7.23 -22.71 -14.80
N ARG A 12 6.23 -22.97 -13.96
CA ARG A 12 4.81 -23.04 -14.39
C ARG A 12 4.25 -21.66 -14.74
N VAL A 13 4.67 -20.60 -14.04
CA VAL A 13 4.28 -19.23 -14.40
C VAL A 13 4.83 -18.84 -15.78
N PHE A 14 6.10 -19.16 -16.05
CA PHE A 14 6.77 -18.84 -17.31
C PHE A 14 6.32 -19.70 -18.51
N SER A 15 5.45 -20.69 -18.34
CA SER A 15 4.90 -21.44 -19.48
C SER A 15 3.98 -20.59 -20.35
N ASN A 16 3.37 -19.55 -19.78
CA ASN A 16 2.41 -18.70 -20.47
C ASN A 16 3.11 -17.45 -21.05
N PRO A 17 2.96 -17.14 -22.35
CA PRO A 17 3.56 -15.97 -22.99
C PRO A 17 3.04 -14.64 -22.44
N ALA A 18 1.77 -14.55 -22.04
CA ALA A 18 1.20 -13.35 -21.44
C ALA A 18 1.80 -13.05 -20.05
N ALA A 19 2.07 -14.09 -19.26
CA ALA A 19 2.76 -13.97 -17.98
C ALA A 19 4.19 -13.42 -18.16
N CYS A 20 4.94 -13.95 -19.13
CA CYS A 20 6.29 -13.47 -19.41
C CYS A 20 6.30 -12.00 -19.85
N LEU A 21 5.35 -11.60 -20.70
CA LEU A 21 5.23 -10.22 -21.16
C LEU A 21 4.81 -9.27 -20.04
N ALA A 22 3.87 -9.65 -19.18
CA ALA A 22 3.44 -8.84 -18.05
C ALA A 22 4.57 -8.65 -17.04
N ILE A 23 5.30 -9.72 -16.70
CA ILE A 23 6.48 -9.63 -15.83
C ILE A 23 7.51 -8.71 -16.46
N PHE A 24 7.81 -8.85 -17.75
CA PHE A 24 8.72 -7.95 -18.46
C PHE A 24 8.29 -6.48 -18.38
N ARG A 25 6.98 -6.18 -18.50
CA ARG A 25 6.44 -4.82 -18.37
C ARG A 25 6.59 -4.24 -16.96
N LEU A 26 6.48 -5.07 -15.92
CA LEU A 26 6.62 -4.67 -14.52
C LEU A 26 8.08 -4.45 -14.07
N LEU A 27 9.07 -4.89 -14.85
CA LEU A 27 10.48 -4.69 -14.52
C LEU A 27 10.93 -3.24 -14.73
N SER A 28 11.94 -2.84 -13.95
CA SER A 28 12.69 -1.59 -14.12
C SER A 28 13.25 -1.43 -15.53
N THR A 29 13.48 -0.20 -15.99
CA THR A 29 14.06 0.08 -17.32
C THR A 29 15.38 -0.67 -17.55
N VAL A 30 16.25 -0.73 -16.53
CA VAL A 30 17.54 -1.44 -16.61
C VAL A 30 17.34 -2.95 -16.74
N GLY A 31 16.39 -3.52 -15.98
CA GLY A 31 16.03 -4.95 -16.09
C GLY A 31 15.50 -5.31 -17.48
N LYS A 32 14.68 -4.44 -18.07
CA LYS A 32 14.18 -4.61 -19.44
C LYS A 32 15.32 -4.61 -20.46
N GLN A 33 16.26 -3.67 -20.36
CA GLN A 33 17.43 -3.60 -21.24
C GLN A 33 18.30 -4.85 -21.15
N LEU A 34 18.55 -5.36 -19.93
CA LEU A 34 19.29 -6.60 -19.73
C LEU A 34 18.63 -7.79 -20.41
N ILE A 35 17.32 -7.98 -20.17
CA ILE A 35 16.57 -9.08 -20.78
C ILE A 35 16.58 -8.95 -22.30
N MET A 36 16.32 -7.76 -22.86
CA MET A 36 16.30 -7.56 -24.31
C MET A 36 17.66 -7.81 -24.96
N SER A 37 18.75 -7.41 -24.30
CA SER A 37 20.10 -7.69 -24.80
C SER A 37 20.43 -9.18 -24.80
N MET A 38 19.96 -9.93 -23.79
CA MET A 38 20.21 -11.38 -23.66
C MET A 38 19.20 -12.26 -24.39
N LEU A 39 18.06 -11.70 -24.84
CA LEU A 39 16.92 -12.47 -25.35
C LEU A 39 17.29 -13.36 -26.54
N TYR A 40 18.14 -12.86 -27.45
CA TYR A 40 18.57 -13.57 -28.66
C TYR A 40 19.90 -14.31 -28.49
N LEU A 41 20.50 -14.27 -27.30
CA LEU A 41 21.76 -14.93 -27.02
C LEU A 41 21.50 -16.40 -26.67
N GLU A 42 22.16 -17.29 -27.42
CA GLU A 42 22.10 -18.74 -27.21
C GLU A 42 23.19 -19.22 -26.27
N SER A 43 24.33 -18.52 -26.24
CA SER A 43 25.46 -18.81 -25.36
C SER A 43 25.35 -18.08 -24.01
N PRO A 44 25.81 -18.72 -22.91
CA PRO A 44 25.86 -18.10 -21.60
C PRO A 44 26.99 -17.07 -21.51
N ILE A 45 26.77 -15.98 -20.76
CA ILE A 45 27.70 -14.82 -20.69
C ILE A 45 28.32 -14.73 -19.31
N LYS A 46 29.62 -14.40 -19.23
CA LYS A 46 30.27 -14.23 -17.92
C LYS A 46 29.69 -13.03 -17.19
N LEU A 47 29.44 -13.17 -15.88
CA LEU A 47 28.90 -12.08 -15.06
C LEU A 47 29.78 -10.81 -15.11
N GLN A 48 31.09 -10.96 -15.28
CA GLN A 48 32.03 -9.84 -15.41
C GLN A 48 31.78 -9.00 -16.68
N GLU A 49 31.44 -9.64 -17.80
CA GLU A 49 31.14 -8.96 -19.07
C GLU A 49 29.84 -8.16 -18.97
N VAL A 50 28.82 -8.74 -18.32
CA VAL A 50 27.56 -8.05 -18.05
C VAL A 50 27.80 -6.79 -17.19
N GLN A 51 28.72 -6.86 -16.22
CA GLN A 51 29.07 -5.70 -15.39
C GLN A 51 29.77 -4.58 -16.17
N GLN A 52 30.44 -4.90 -17.28
CA GLN A 52 31.07 -3.92 -18.17
C GLN A 52 30.05 -3.16 -19.05
N TRP A 53 28.81 -3.65 -19.17
CA TRP A 53 27.77 -2.96 -19.94
C TRP A 53 27.29 -1.66 -19.26
N ALA A 54 27.56 -1.48 -17.96
CA ALA A 54 27.27 -0.24 -17.24
C ALA A 54 28.54 0.60 -17.02
N ARG A 55 28.36 1.93 -17.09
CA ARG A 55 29.39 2.89 -16.68
C ARG A 55 29.80 2.66 -15.22
N PRO A 56 31.06 2.95 -14.82
CA PRO A 56 31.58 2.68 -13.48
C PRO A 56 30.70 3.21 -12.34
N GLU A 57 30.11 4.39 -12.53
CA GLU A 57 29.20 5.06 -11.58
C GLU A 57 27.92 4.25 -11.27
N HIS A 58 27.43 3.47 -12.24
CA HIS A 58 26.13 2.78 -12.17
C HIS A 58 26.26 1.26 -12.00
N GLN A 59 27.48 0.73 -11.85
CA GLN A 59 27.72 -0.71 -11.69
C GLN A 59 27.04 -1.29 -10.44
N ARG A 60 26.92 -0.50 -9.35
CA ARG A 60 26.23 -0.94 -8.13
C ARG A 60 24.74 -1.19 -8.38
N THR A 61 24.09 -0.28 -9.09
CA THR A 61 22.68 -0.40 -9.49
C THR A 61 22.47 -1.61 -10.38
N LEU A 62 23.38 -1.84 -11.34
CA LEU A 62 23.33 -3.00 -12.22
C LEU A 62 23.46 -4.32 -11.44
N LYS A 63 24.43 -4.42 -10.53
CA LYS A 63 24.61 -5.60 -9.66
C LYS A 63 23.36 -5.90 -8.83
N SER A 64 22.74 -4.87 -8.26
CA SER A 64 21.48 -4.98 -7.53
C SER A 64 20.35 -5.53 -8.42
N LYS A 65 20.21 -5.03 -9.66
CA LYS A 65 19.18 -5.49 -10.61
C LYS A 65 19.43 -6.91 -11.11
N VAL A 66 20.69 -7.29 -11.36
CA VAL A 66 21.04 -8.69 -11.68
C VAL A 66 20.68 -9.61 -10.52
N HIS A 67 20.95 -9.22 -9.27
CA HIS A 67 20.54 -9.98 -8.09
C HIS A 67 19.02 -10.10 -7.99
N GLN A 68 18.28 -9.02 -8.27
CA GLN A 68 16.82 -9.05 -8.31
C GLN A 68 16.27 -10.01 -9.38
N LEU A 69 16.83 -9.99 -10.59
CA LEU A 69 16.42 -10.90 -11.68
C LEU A 69 16.75 -12.37 -11.38
N ARG A 70 17.82 -12.63 -10.62
CA ARG A 70 18.14 -13.98 -10.11
C ARG A 70 17.12 -14.45 -9.07
N LYS A 71 16.72 -13.56 -8.16
CA LYS A 71 15.68 -13.84 -7.15
C LYS A 71 14.31 -14.12 -7.79
N LEU A 72 14.03 -13.50 -8.93
CA LEU A 72 12.83 -13.77 -9.74
C LEU A 72 12.96 -15.04 -10.61
N HIS A 73 14.08 -15.77 -10.55
CA HIS A 73 14.36 -16.96 -11.36
C HIS A 73 14.30 -16.74 -12.88
N ILE A 74 14.45 -15.48 -13.33
CA ILE A 74 14.55 -15.10 -14.74
C ILE A 74 15.97 -15.35 -15.25
N LEU A 75 16.97 -15.03 -14.43
CA LEU A 75 18.38 -15.34 -14.70
C LEU A 75 18.80 -16.58 -13.92
N VAL A 76 19.40 -17.52 -14.63
CA VAL A 76 20.05 -18.72 -14.08
C VAL A 76 21.55 -18.50 -14.07
N ASP A 77 22.21 -18.80 -12.95
CA ASP A 77 23.68 -18.75 -12.84
C ASP A 77 24.23 -20.18 -12.90
N GLU A 78 25.00 -20.46 -13.95
CA GLU A 78 25.74 -21.71 -14.10
C GLU A 78 27.24 -21.39 -14.00
N ARG A 79 27.83 -21.69 -12.83
CA ARG A 79 29.29 -21.59 -12.59
C ARG A 79 29.89 -20.21 -12.94
N GLY A 80 29.17 -19.11 -12.67
CA GLY A 80 29.63 -17.73 -12.94
C GLY A 80 29.26 -17.21 -14.34
N GLN A 81 28.51 -18.00 -15.10
CA GLN A 81 27.90 -17.59 -16.36
C GLN A 81 26.39 -17.36 -16.15
N VAL A 82 25.89 -16.30 -16.73
CA VAL A 82 24.50 -15.85 -16.61
C VAL A 82 23.79 -16.17 -17.92
N LEU A 83 22.65 -16.87 -17.79
CA LEU A 83 21.74 -17.17 -18.88
C LEU A 83 20.32 -16.80 -18.51
N LEU A 84 19.50 -16.43 -19.49
CA LEU A 84 18.04 -16.36 -19.30
C LEU A 84 17.47 -17.78 -19.15
N ASN A 85 16.48 -17.93 -18.28
CA ASN A 85 15.71 -19.15 -18.16
C ASN A 85 15.14 -19.53 -19.54
N ALA A 86 15.38 -20.76 -19.99
CA ALA A 86 15.02 -21.22 -21.34
C ALA A 86 13.52 -21.05 -21.64
N MET A 87 12.64 -21.38 -20.68
CA MET A 87 11.19 -21.22 -20.82
C MET A 87 10.81 -19.75 -20.95
N PHE A 88 11.33 -18.90 -20.07
CA PHE A 88 11.06 -17.45 -20.11
C PHE A 88 11.54 -16.83 -21.42
N ARG A 89 12.73 -17.23 -21.89
CA ARG A 89 13.31 -16.76 -23.15
C ARG A 89 12.43 -17.14 -24.34
N GLU A 90 12.01 -18.40 -24.43
CA GLU A 90 11.16 -18.89 -25.52
C GLU A 90 9.79 -18.21 -25.50
N GLN A 91 9.12 -18.19 -24.35
CA GLN A 91 7.77 -17.62 -24.24
C GLN A 91 7.75 -16.09 -24.40
N LEU A 92 8.81 -15.39 -24.00
CA LEU A 92 8.95 -13.95 -24.28
C LEU A 92 9.23 -13.68 -25.76
N ARG A 93 10.03 -14.52 -26.45
CA ARG A 93 10.20 -14.44 -27.90
C ARG A 93 8.86 -14.64 -28.60
N ASN A 94 8.12 -15.69 -28.23
CA ASN A 94 6.77 -15.98 -28.74
C ASN A 94 5.82 -14.78 -28.55
N ALA A 95 5.81 -14.18 -27.36
CA ALA A 95 5.01 -12.99 -27.07
C ALA A 95 5.36 -11.77 -27.94
N LEU A 96 6.64 -11.59 -28.31
CA LEU A 96 7.11 -10.45 -29.10
C LEU A 96 6.94 -10.66 -30.61
N THR A 97 7.15 -11.88 -31.10
CA THR A 97 7.04 -12.21 -32.53
C THR A 97 5.65 -12.65 -32.95
N GLY A 98 4.71 -12.75 -31.99
CA GLY A 98 3.38 -13.30 -32.24
C GLY A 98 3.45 -14.80 -32.59
N GLY A 99 4.33 -15.55 -31.93
CA GLY A 99 4.33 -17.01 -31.98
C GLY A 99 3.58 -17.61 -30.79
N GLY A 100 3.13 -18.87 -30.91
CA GLY A 100 2.54 -19.64 -29.82
C GLY A 100 1.04 -19.45 -29.59
N ASP A 101 0.58 -19.84 -28.40
CA ASP A 101 -0.84 -19.88 -28.04
C ASP A 101 -1.40 -18.49 -27.70
N PHE A 102 -2.03 -17.85 -28.69
CA PHE A 102 -2.64 -16.52 -28.56
C PHE A 102 -3.81 -16.44 -27.59
N SER A 103 -4.42 -17.58 -27.21
CA SER A 103 -5.46 -17.65 -26.18
C SER A 103 -4.99 -17.08 -24.84
N SER A 104 -3.69 -17.12 -24.58
CA SER A 104 -3.02 -16.53 -23.43
C SER A 104 -3.22 -15.02 -23.28
N PHE A 105 -3.46 -14.30 -24.39
CA PHE A 105 -3.73 -12.85 -24.40
C PHE A 105 -5.23 -12.52 -24.38
N GLY A 106 -6.08 -13.53 -24.18
CA GLY A 106 -7.52 -13.42 -24.25
C GLY A 106 -8.07 -13.54 -25.67
N THR A 107 -9.18 -14.25 -25.80
CA THR A 107 -9.88 -14.42 -27.08
C THR A 107 -10.81 -13.22 -27.27
N PRO A 108 -10.49 -12.30 -28.20
CA PRO A 108 -11.36 -11.16 -28.43
C PRO A 108 -12.65 -11.62 -29.11
N CYS A 109 -13.78 -11.10 -28.63
CA CYS A 109 -15.03 -11.23 -29.36
C CYS A 109 -15.03 -10.27 -30.56
N GLY A 110 -15.64 -10.69 -31.67
CA GLY A 110 -15.95 -9.78 -32.77
C GLY A 110 -16.90 -8.66 -32.32
N GLU A 111 -16.91 -7.55 -33.04
CA GLU A 111 -17.82 -6.43 -32.77
C GLU A 111 -19.27 -6.96 -32.71
N ALA A 112 -19.96 -6.64 -31.62
CA ALA A 112 -21.35 -7.02 -31.45
C ALA A 112 -22.18 -6.28 -32.50
N GLN A 113 -22.57 -6.98 -33.57
CA GLN A 113 -23.54 -6.46 -34.52
C GLN A 113 -24.86 -6.19 -33.78
N GLY A 114 -25.21 -4.91 -33.59
CA GLY A 114 -26.56 -4.49 -33.19
C GLY A 114 -26.78 -4.02 -31.74
N ARG A 115 -25.76 -3.87 -30.89
CA ARG A 115 -25.92 -3.29 -29.54
C ARG A 115 -25.03 -2.07 -29.37
N GLY A 116 -25.57 -1.01 -28.75
CA GLY A 116 -24.83 0.24 -28.54
C GLY A 116 -23.44 -0.03 -27.95
N PRO A 117 -22.37 0.57 -28.50
CA PRO A 117 -21.01 0.25 -28.10
C PRO A 117 -20.86 0.53 -26.61
N VAL A 118 -20.30 -0.43 -25.87
CA VAL A 118 -19.82 -0.19 -24.51
C VAL A 118 -18.72 0.88 -24.64
N THR A 119 -19.08 2.13 -24.38
CA THR A 119 -18.14 3.25 -24.57
C THR A 119 -17.13 3.28 -23.44
N LEU A 120 -15.92 3.73 -23.75
CA LEU A 120 -14.85 3.91 -22.74
C LEU A 120 -15.29 4.84 -21.61
N ALA A 121 -16.04 5.90 -21.93
CA ALA A 121 -16.57 6.84 -20.94
C ALA A 121 -17.57 6.19 -19.98
N TRP A 122 -18.42 5.31 -20.49
CA TRP A 122 -19.36 4.57 -19.65
C TRP A 122 -18.63 3.55 -18.75
N LEU A 123 -17.64 2.82 -19.28
CA LEU A 123 -16.82 1.90 -18.49
C LEU A 123 -16.04 2.60 -17.38
N ALA A 124 -15.52 3.80 -17.66
CA ALA A 124 -14.86 4.62 -16.65
C ALA A 124 -15.81 4.96 -15.51
N LYS A 125 -16.97 5.54 -15.84
CA LYS A 125 -18.00 5.88 -14.85
C LYS A 125 -18.48 4.67 -14.05
N TYR A 126 -18.68 3.53 -14.69
CA TYR A 126 -19.04 2.28 -14.01
C TYR A 126 -18.00 1.85 -12.96
N ALA A 127 -16.71 1.88 -13.35
CA ALA A 127 -15.62 1.50 -12.47
C ALA A 127 -15.49 2.46 -11.28
N ASP A 128 -15.55 3.76 -11.55
CA ASP A 128 -15.45 4.81 -10.52
C ASP A 128 -16.60 4.69 -9.51
N GLU A 129 -17.84 4.56 -9.97
CA GLU A 129 -19.00 4.42 -9.08
C GLU A 129 -18.93 3.16 -8.21
N ARG A 130 -18.42 2.04 -8.74
CA ARG A 130 -18.27 0.78 -7.99
C ARG A 130 -17.15 0.90 -6.97
N TRP A 131 -16.01 1.45 -7.37
CA TRP A 131 -14.86 1.64 -6.49
C TRP A 131 -15.18 2.63 -5.36
N GLU A 132 -15.77 3.78 -5.69
CA GLU A 132 -16.17 4.78 -4.70
C GLU A 132 -17.17 4.22 -3.69
N LYS A 133 -18.14 3.38 -4.12
CA LYS A 133 -19.05 2.70 -3.17
C LYS A 133 -18.32 1.84 -2.15
N ILE A 134 -17.25 1.15 -2.57
CA ILE A 134 -16.42 0.34 -1.66
C ILE A 134 -15.66 1.25 -0.69
N LEU A 135 -15.06 2.34 -1.18
CA LEU A 135 -14.33 3.28 -0.33
C LEU A 135 -15.28 4.01 0.65
N HIS A 136 -16.48 4.37 0.22
CA HIS A 136 -17.52 4.94 1.08
C HIS A 136 -17.94 3.98 2.20
N PHE A 137 -18.05 2.69 1.89
CA PHE A 137 -18.31 1.67 2.90
C PHE A 137 -17.17 1.57 3.92
N MET A 138 -15.91 1.60 3.47
CA MET A 138 -14.74 1.57 4.37
C MET A 138 -14.71 2.75 5.35
N VAL A 139 -15.14 3.93 4.91
CA VAL A 139 -15.16 5.15 5.74
C VAL A 139 -16.35 5.16 6.74
N GLY A 140 -17.26 4.19 6.65
CA GLY A 140 -18.32 4.01 7.65
C GLY A 140 -19.48 5.00 7.53
N GLN A 141 -19.70 5.60 6.36
CA GLN A 141 -20.94 6.33 6.09
C GLN A 141 -22.10 5.35 5.85
N THR A 142 -22.60 4.75 6.94
CA THR A 142 -23.91 4.06 6.97
C THR A 142 -25.00 4.93 7.61
N SER A 143 -24.76 6.24 7.76
CA SER A 143 -25.76 7.18 8.24
C SER A 143 -26.80 7.47 7.16
N GLY A 144 -27.78 6.58 7.04
CA GLY A 144 -29.20 6.97 7.03
C GLY A 144 -29.90 7.33 5.73
N GLU A 145 -29.26 7.64 4.59
CA GLU A 145 -30.03 8.27 3.47
C GLU A 145 -29.94 7.61 2.09
N THR A 146 -29.21 6.51 1.91
CA THR A 146 -29.33 5.72 0.67
C THR A 146 -29.37 4.25 1.02
N GLY A 147 -30.52 3.61 0.76
CA GLY A 147 -30.78 2.19 1.00
C GLY A 147 -29.56 1.33 0.72
N GLY A 148 -28.99 0.78 1.79
CA GLY A 148 -27.71 0.09 1.79
C GLY A 148 -27.75 -1.12 0.87
N VAL A 149 -27.18 -0.99 -0.32
CA VAL A 149 -26.76 -2.14 -1.11
C VAL A 149 -25.62 -2.76 -0.31
N ALA A 150 -25.89 -3.89 0.35
CA ALA A 150 -24.87 -4.68 1.01
C ALA A 150 -23.75 -4.95 0.00
N LEU A 151 -22.50 -4.64 0.37
CA LEU A 151 -21.36 -5.06 -0.44
C LEU A 151 -21.40 -6.57 -0.65
N SER A 152 -20.95 -7.01 -1.82
CA SER A 152 -20.85 -8.43 -2.11
C SER A 152 -20.00 -9.13 -1.04
N GLU A 153 -20.34 -10.37 -0.76
CA GLU A 153 -19.68 -11.17 0.26
C GLU A 153 -18.18 -11.32 -0.04
N SER A 154 -17.81 -11.44 -1.31
CA SER A 154 -16.42 -11.53 -1.76
C SER A 154 -15.60 -10.27 -1.44
N VAL A 155 -16.13 -9.08 -1.72
CA VAL A 155 -15.45 -7.81 -1.40
C VAL A 155 -15.24 -7.69 0.11
N ARG A 156 -16.28 -7.99 0.89
CA ARG A 156 -16.21 -8.00 2.35
C ARG A 156 -15.19 -9.01 2.88
N GLY A 157 -15.17 -10.21 2.32
CA GLY A 157 -14.22 -11.26 2.67
C GLY A 157 -12.77 -10.81 2.44
N ILE A 158 -12.49 -10.15 1.31
CA ILE A 158 -11.15 -9.64 0.99
C ILE A 158 -10.76 -8.46 1.89
N LEU A 159 -11.69 -7.54 2.19
CA LEU A 159 -11.44 -6.41 3.10
C LEU A 159 -11.14 -6.85 4.54
N LEU A 160 -11.84 -7.89 5.02
CA LEU A 160 -11.58 -8.49 6.33
C LEU A 160 -10.29 -9.32 6.33
N ALA A 161 -10.06 -10.12 5.29
CA ALA A 161 -8.86 -10.95 5.20
C ALA A 161 -7.57 -10.13 5.03
N SER A 162 -7.64 -8.96 4.38
CA SER A 162 -6.52 -8.00 4.31
C SER A 162 -6.27 -7.27 5.62
N GLY A 163 -7.19 -7.38 6.59
CA GLY A 163 -7.18 -6.56 7.78
C GLY A 163 -7.35 -5.08 7.46
N LEU A 164 -7.95 -4.71 6.33
CA LEU A 164 -8.31 -3.31 6.02
C LEU A 164 -9.55 -2.87 6.81
N MET A 165 -10.40 -3.83 7.16
CA MET A 165 -11.56 -3.65 8.03
C MET A 165 -11.60 -4.74 9.10
N GLU A 166 -12.16 -4.42 10.26
CA GLU A 166 -12.35 -5.34 11.38
C GLU A 166 -13.78 -5.23 11.92
N TYR A 167 -14.30 -6.32 12.48
CA TYR A 167 -15.58 -6.28 13.18
C TYR A 167 -15.41 -5.58 14.52
N GLY A 168 -16.12 -4.45 14.70
CA GLY A 168 -16.24 -3.81 16.01
C GLY A 168 -17.16 -4.59 16.95
N THR A 169 -17.17 -4.19 18.22
CA THR A 169 -18.00 -4.78 19.30
C THR A 169 -19.50 -4.79 18.99
N SER A 170 -19.95 -3.93 18.08
CA SER A 170 -21.36 -3.69 17.72
C SER A 170 -21.74 -4.23 16.34
N SER A 171 -21.08 -5.28 15.83
CA SER A 171 -21.26 -5.89 14.49
C SER A 171 -21.10 -4.93 13.28
N SER A 172 -20.84 -3.65 13.53
CA SER A 172 -20.40 -2.67 12.54
C SER A 172 -18.94 -2.91 12.18
N MET A 173 -18.62 -2.95 10.89
CA MET A 173 -17.23 -3.00 10.45
C MET A 173 -16.58 -1.63 10.62
N LEU A 174 -15.37 -1.63 11.18
CA LEU A 174 -14.55 -0.45 11.39
C LEU A 174 -13.31 -0.54 10.51
N ILE A 175 -12.85 0.62 10.06
CA ILE A 175 -11.57 0.73 9.36
C ILE A 175 -10.41 0.50 10.33
N THR A 176 -9.39 -0.20 9.88
CA THR A 176 -8.15 -0.40 10.63
C THR A 176 -7.11 0.66 10.28
N ASN A 177 -5.96 0.65 10.95
CA ASN A 177 -4.82 1.49 10.58
C ASN A 177 -4.35 1.26 9.12
N SER A 178 -4.21 -0.01 8.72
CA SER A 178 -3.85 -0.37 7.34
C SER A 178 -4.95 0.00 6.35
N GLY A 179 -6.22 -0.12 6.76
CA GLY A 179 -7.39 0.38 6.01
C GLY A 179 -7.30 1.86 5.72
N PHE A 180 -6.92 2.66 6.72
CA PHE A 180 -6.74 4.10 6.52
C PHE A 180 -5.56 4.39 5.59
N GLN A 181 -4.40 3.73 5.78
CA GLN A 181 -3.26 3.88 4.87
C GLN A 181 -3.63 3.54 3.42
N PHE A 182 -4.45 2.51 3.23
CA PHE A 182 -4.97 2.14 1.93
C PHE A 182 -5.79 3.27 1.30
N LEU A 183 -6.66 3.95 2.06
CA LEU A 183 -7.42 5.10 1.55
C LEU A 183 -6.54 6.28 1.10
N LEU A 184 -5.32 6.41 1.64
CA LEU A 184 -4.37 7.48 1.27
C LEU A 184 -3.54 7.15 0.03
N GLN A 185 -3.56 5.90 -0.44
CA GLN A 185 -2.82 5.49 -1.62
C GLN A 185 -3.49 6.00 -2.90
N ASP A 186 -2.72 6.10 -3.98
CA ASP A 186 -3.28 6.32 -5.32
C ASP A 186 -4.13 5.13 -5.77
N ALA A 187 -5.06 5.37 -6.70
CA ALA A 187 -5.96 4.32 -7.19
C ALA A 187 -5.22 3.09 -7.71
N GLY A 188 -4.07 3.25 -8.38
CA GLY A 188 -3.26 2.13 -8.87
C GLY A 188 -2.70 1.28 -7.75
N ALA A 189 -2.10 1.90 -6.72
CA ALA A 189 -1.59 1.22 -5.54
C ALA A 189 -2.70 0.54 -4.72
N GLN A 190 -3.88 1.16 -4.61
CA GLN A 190 -5.03 0.53 -3.96
C GLN A 190 -5.44 -0.75 -4.69
N VAL A 191 -5.60 -0.72 -6.01
CA VAL A 191 -5.94 -1.93 -6.79
C VAL A 191 -4.87 -3.01 -6.60
N TRP A 192 -3.58 -2.66 -6.65
CA TRP A 192 -2.51 -3.61 -6.37
C TRP A 192 -2.61 -4.27 -5.00
N THR A 193 -2.93 -3.50 -3.96
CA THR A 193 -3.12 -4.01 -2.60
C THR A 193 -4.26 -5.04 -2.55
N VAL A 194 -5.39 -4.76 -3.21
CA VAL A 194 -6.52 -5.70 -3.30
C VAL A 194 -6.13 -6.96 -4.07
N LEU A 195 -5.45 -6.84 -5.21
CA LEU A 195 -5.03 -7.99 -6.02
C LEU A 195 -4.01 -8.88 -5.30
N LEU A 196 -3.07 -8.27 -4.57
CA LEU A 196 -2.10 -9.02 -3.75
C LEU A 196 -2.78 -9.73 -2.58
N GLN A 197 -3.79 -9.11 -1.96
CA GLN A 197 -4.57 -9.79 -0.94
C GLN A 197 -5.37 -10.95 -1.54
N TYR A 198 -5.95 -10.75 -2.71
CA TYR A 198 -6.68 -11.80 -3.41
C TYR A 198 -5.80 -13.04 -3.62
N LEU A 199 -4.55 -12.86 -4.06
CA LEU A 199 -3.60 -13.96 -4.22
C LEU A 199 -3.32 -14.71 -2.91
N ARG A 200 -3.21 -14.00 -1.78
CA ARG A 200 -3.04 -14.61 -0.46
C ARG A 200 -4.28 -15.37 0.00
N LEU A 201 -5.47 -14.86 -0.34
CA LEU A 201 -6.73 -15.54 -0.04
C LEU A 201 -6.88 -16.80 -0.89
N ALA A 202 -6.54 -16.73 -2.18
CA ALA A 202 -6.54 -17.87 -3.08
C ALA A 202 -5.61 -18.99 -2.60
N GLU A 203 -4.44 -18.63 -2.05
CA GLU A 203 -3.50 -19.59 -1.43
C GLU A 203 -4.08 -20.27 -0.18
N LYS A 204 -4.91 -19.55 0.60
CA LYS A 204 -5.61 -20.11 1.77
C LYS A 204 -6.76 -21.04 1.39
N GLU A 205 -7.44 -20.74 0.29
CA GLU A 205 -8.58 -21.52 -0.26
C GLU A 205 -8.14 -22.69 -1.16
N ASP A 206 -6.84 -23.04 -1.14
CA ASP A 206 -6.24 -24.13 -1.94
C ASP A 206 -6.49 -24.03 -3.46
N MET A 207 -6.60 -22.80 -3.97
CA MET A 207 -6.69 -22.55 -5.42
C MET A 207 -5.30 -22.64 -6.06
N ASP A 208 -5.20 -23.11 -7.31
CA ASP A 208 -3.93 -23.07 -8.04
C ASP A 208 -3.53 -21.60 -8.32
N VAL A 209 -2.63 -21.09 -7.48
CA VAL A 209 -2.09 -19.72 -7.54
C VAL A 209 -1.50 -19.42 -8.92
N VAL A 210 -0.98 -20.43 -9.63
CA VAL A 210 -0.42 -20.24 -10.98
C VAL A 210 -1.52 -19.87 -11.97
N GLU A 211 -2.69 -20.52 -11.93
CA GLU A 211 -3.83 -20.21 -12.80
C GLU A 211 -4.36 -18.79 -12.55
N VAL A 212 -4.42 -18.40 -11.27
CA VAL A 212 -4.84 -17.06 -10.84
C VAL A 212 -3.84 -16.00 -11.32
N LEU A 213 -2.53 -16.26 -11.18
CA LEU A 213 -1.48 -15.38 -11.67
C LEU A 213 -1.48 -15.27 -13.20
N HIS A 214 -1.67 -16.37 -13.92
CA HIS A 214 -1.79 -16.35 -15.39
C HIS A 214 -2.93 -15.45 -15.82
N PHE A 215 -4.08 -15.53 -15.16
CA PHE A 215 -5.21 -14.67 -15.46
C PHE A 215 -4.93 -13.20 -15.14
N LEU A 216 -4.34 -12.89 -13.98
CA LEU A 216 -3.92 -11.51 -13.65
C LEU A 216 -2.98 -10.90 -14.70
N PHE A 217 -2.00 -11.67 -15.15
CA PHE A 217 -1.07 -11.21 -16.18
C PHE A 217 -1.72 -11.07 -17.55
N GLN A 218 -2.68 -11.94 -17.87
CA GLN A 218 -3.53 -11.79 -19.04
C GLN A 218 -4.33 -10.49 -18.97
N LEU A 219 -4.96 -10.15 -17.83
CA LEU A 219 -5.73 -8.91 -17.64
C LEU A 219 -4.90 -7.65 -17.91
N VAL A 220 -3.65 -7.65 -17.47
CA VAL A 220 -2.67 -6.58 -17.71
C VAL A 220 -2.36 -6.36 -19.19
N SER A 221 -2.57 -7.37 -20.04
CA SER A 221 -2.32 -7.28 -21.49
C SER A 221 -3.53 -6.89 -22.32
N LEU A 222 -4.72 -6.81 -21.72
CA LEU A 222 -5.97 -6.54 -22.43
C LEU A 222 -6.10 -5.07 -22.83
N GLN A 223 -6.85 -4.83 -23.90
CA GLN A 223 -7.14 -3.49 -24.42
C GLN A 223 -8.48 -3.00 -23.89
N LEU A 224 -8.53 -1.73 -23.49
CA LEU A 224 -9.76 -1.07 -23.05
C LEU A 224 -10.77 -0.98 -24.20
N GLY A 225 -12.05 -1.18 -23.88
CA GLY A 225 -13.15 -1.05 -24.84
C GLY A 225 -13.35 -2.27 -25.75
N ARG A 226 -12.49 -3.30 -25.66
CA ARG A 226 -12.67 -4.56 -26.38
C ARG A 226 -13.31 -5.61 -25.47
N GLY A 227 -14.28 -6.35 -26.00
CA GLY A 227 -14.92 -7.46 -25.31
C GLY A 227 -14.14 -8.76 -25.51
N TYR A 228 -14.00 -9.54 -24.44
CA TYR A 228 -13.32 -10.83 -24.42
C TYR A 228 -14.26 -11.96 -24.00
N SER A 229 -14.05 -13.16 -24.52
CA SER A 229 -14.89 -14.33 -24.22
C SER A 229 -14.50 -14.99 -22.89
N VAL A 230 -15.52 -15.41 -22.12
CA VAL A 230 -15.39 -16.15 -20.86
C VAL A 230 -15.21 -17.67 -21.06
N GLU A 231 -15.44 -18.18 -22.28
CA GLU A 231 -15.44 -19.62 -22.57
C GLU A 231 -14.08 -20.29 -22.36
N ALA A 232 -12.99 -19.58 -22.67
CA ALA A 232 -11.62 -20.08 -22.54
C ALA A 232 -11.08 -20.09 -21.10
N LEU A 233 -11.86 -19.59 -20.12
CA LEU A 233 -11.42 -19.44 -18.74
C LEU A 233 -11.72 -20.68 -17.89
N THR A 234 -10.80 -21.02 -16.99
CA THR A 234 -10.99 -22.09 -16.01
C THR A 234 -12.07 -21.71 -14.98
N LEU A 235 -12.54 -22.68 -14.18
CA LEU A 235 -13.52 -22.42 -13.12
C LEU A 235 -13.00 -21.38 -12.10
N ASN A 236 -11.73 -21.49 -11.72
CA ASN A 236 -11.07 -20.56 -10.80
C ASN A 236 -10.97 -19.16 -11.38
N GLN A 237 -10.63 -19.06 -12.67
CA GLN A 237 -10.56 -17.77 -13.39
C GLN A 237 -11.93 -17.11 -13.52
N ARG A 238 -13.00 -17.90 -13.72
CA ARG A 238 -14.39 -17.39 -13.73
C ARG A 238 -14.85 -16.89 -12.37
N LYS A 239 -14.49 -17.58 -11.29
CA LYS A 239 -14.73 -17.10 -9.91
C LYS A 239 -14.05 -15.75 -9.69
N MET A 240 -12.74 -15.68 -9.99
CA MET A 240 -11.96 -14.45 -9.91
C MET A 240 -12.54 -13.33 -10.76
N LEU A 241 -13.00 -13.64 -11.98
CA LEU A 241 -13.64 -12.68 -12.88
C LEU A 241 -14.87 -12.03 -12.24
N GLY A 242 -15.73 -12.82 -11.59
CA GLY A 242 -16.88 -12.31 -10.85
C GLY A 242 -16.48 -11.41 -9.69
N GLU A 243 -15.49 -11.85 -8.90
CA GLU A 243 -15.01 -11.10 -7.74
C GLU A 243 -14.37 -9.77 -8.16
N LEU A 244 -13.57 -9.75 -9.23
CA LEU A 244 -12.98 -8.54 -9.78
C LEU A 244 -14.03 -7.61 -10.42
N ALA A 245 -15.13 -8.16 -10.93
CA ALA A 245 -16.26 -7.37 -11.42
C ALA A 245 -17.01 -6.68 -10.27
N ASP A 246 -17.10 -7.31 -9.10
CA ASP A 246 -17.66 -6.67 -7.91
C ASP A 246 -16.83 -5.46 -7.46
N PHE A 247 -15.51 -5.51 -7.63
CA PHE A 247 -14.61 -4.36 -7.43
C PHE A 247 -14.71 -3.30 -8.54
N GLY A 248 -15.44 -3.53 -9.63
CA GLY A 248 -15.48 -2.61 -10.78
C GLY A 248 -14.21 -2.62 -11.64
N LEU A 249 -13.31 -3.59 -11.42
CA LEU A 249 -12.11 -3.77 -12.24
C LEU A 249 -12.45 -4.35 -13.62
N MET A 250 -13.55 -5.09 -13.68
CA MET A 250 -14.10 -5.63 -14.92
C MET A 250 -15.60 -5.41 -14.99
N TYR A 251 -16.11 -5.35 -16.21
CA TYR A 251 -17.53 -5.36 -16.47
C TYR A 251 -17.93 -6.68 -17.13
N LEU A 252 -18.92 -7.36 -16.57
CA LEU A 252 -19.51 -8.58 -17.11
C LEU A 252 -20.84 -8.24 -17.78
N ASP A 253 -20.99 -8.58 -19.06
CA ASP A 253 -22.28 -8.46 -19.75
C ASP A 253 -23.11 -9.72 -19.48
N GLU A 254 -23.87 -9.70 -18.39
CA GLU A 254 -24.78 -10.79 -18.00
C GLU A 254 -25.86 -11.09 -19.06
N ARG A 255 -26.14 -10.13 -19.95
CA ARG A 255 -27.15 -10.25 -21.01
C ARG A 255 -26.53 -10.68 -22.35
N GLY A 256 -25.21 -10.74 -22.46
CA GLY A 256 -24.48 -10.95 -23.70
C GLY A 256 -23.46 -12.09 -23.59
N ALA A 257 -23.90 -13.31 -23.85
CA ALA A 257 -23.08 -14.47 -24.24
C ALA A 257 -21.68 -14.57 -23.59
N GLY A 258 -21.59 -14.42 -22.26
CA GLY A 258 -20.33 -14.60 -21.52
C GLY A 258 -19.19 -13.69 -22.03
N ARG A 259 -19.43 -12.38 -22.14
CA ARG A 259 -18.41 -11.39 -22.51
C ARG A 259 -17.99 -10.54 -21.32
N PHE A 260 -16.71 -10.23 -21.23
CA PHE A 260 -16.16 -9.32 -20.22
C PHE A 260 -15.33 -8.19 -20.84
N TYR A 261 -15.29 -7.05 -20.16
CA TYR A 261 -14.59 -5.85 -20.59
C TYR A 261 -13.68 -5.34 -19.46
N PRO A 262 -12.38 -5.11 -19.70
CA PRO A 262 -11.49 -4.51 -18.71
C PRO A 262 -11.79 -3.03 -18.53
N THR A 263 -11.73 -2.55 -17.28
CA THR A 263 -11.88 -1.11 -16.97
C THR A 263 -10.51 -0.43 -16.85
N HIS A 264 -10.51 0.91 -16.83
CA HIS A 264 -9.29 1.73 -16.76
C HIS A 264 -8.48 1.50 -15.46
N MET A 265 -9.11 0.95 -14.41
CA MET A 265 -8.44 0.60 -13.16
C MET A 265 -7.39 -0.51 -13.36
N ILE A 266 -7.66 -1.48 -14.25
CA ILE A 266 -6.70 -2.56 -14.57
C ILE A 266 -5.51 -2.01 -15.36
N THR A 267 -5.72 -1.05 -16.26
CA THR A 267 -4.61 -0.50 -17.04
C THR A 267 -3.63 0.30 -16.18
N SER A 268 -4.11 0.91 -15.10
CA SER A 268 -3.30 1.64 -14.13
C SER A 268 -2.26 0.75 -13.42
N LEU A 269 -2.45 -0.58 -13.44
CA LEU A 269 -1.51 -1.53 -12.86
C LEU A 269 -0.15 -1.52 -13.56
N THR A 270 -0.11 -1.23 -14.86
CA THR A 270 1.14 -1.21 -15.65
C THR A 270 1.87 0.13 -15.62
N SER A 271 1.13 1.23 -15.50
CA SER A 271 1.70 2.58 -15.48
C SER A 271 2.34 2.91 -14.13
N ALA A 272 1.76 2.43 -13.02
CA ALA A 272 2.28 2.65 -11.67
C ALA A 272 3.73 2.16 -11.48
N ALA A 273 4.12 1.09 -12.18
CA ALA A 273 5.49 0.56 -12.16
C ALA A 273 6.53 1.52 -12.78
N GLY A 274 6.12 2.41 -13.69
CA GLY A 274 6.99 3.44 -14.27
C GLY A 274 7.10 4.70 -13.39
N SER A 275 6.01 5.08 -12.71
CA SER A 275 5.92 6.28 -11.87
C SER A 275 6.78 6.20 -10.61
N ALA A 276 6.87 5.01 -10.00
CA ALA A 276 7.65 4.78 -8.78
C ALA A 276 9.18 5.01 -8.98
N GLU A 277 9.70 4.78 -10.20
CA GLU A 277 11.11 5.06 -10.51
C GLU A 277 11.38 6.56 -10.75
N SER A 278 10.36 7.32 -11.16
CA SER A 278 10.48 8.78 -11.32
C SER A 278 10.46 9.51 -9.98
N ALA A 279 9.64 9.06 -9.02
CA ALA A 279 9.60 9.61 -7.66
C ALA A 279 10.92 9.39 -6.90
N ALA A 280 11.62 8.27 -7.16
CA ALA A 280 12.93 8.01 -6.56
C ALA A 280 14.06 8.91 -7.10
N ARG A 281 13.88 9.54 -8.27
CA ARG A 281 14.85 10.50 -8.85
C ARG A 281 14.76 11.90 -8.24
N ASP A 282 13.63 12.25 -7.62
CA ASP A 282 13.37 13.61 -7.12
C ASP A 282 13.71 13.79 -5.62
N GLY A 283 14.37 12.79 -5.00
CA GLY A 283 14.85 12.84 -3.62
C GLY A 283 16.09 13.72 -3.40
N ARG A 284 16.21 14.86 -4.11
CA ARG A 284 17.30 15.81 -3.91
C ARG A 284 17.03 16.61 -2.63
N ARG A 285 17.85 16.39 -1.60
CA ARG A 285 17.76 17.07 -0.31
C ARG A 285 17.84 18.61 -0.50
N PRO A 286 16.94 19.39 0.11
CA PRO A 286 17.05 20.85 0.13
C PRO A 286 18.10 21.22 1.19
N GLY A 287 19.30 21.65 0.77
CA GLY A 287 20.29 22.10 1.74
C GLY A 287 21.75 22.24 1.31
N ASP A 288 22.08 22.22 0.01
CA ASP A 288 23.46 22.48 -0.41
C ASP A 288 23.51 23.59 -1.47
N SER A 289 23.51 24.83 -0.98
CA SER A 289 23.82 26.03 -1.73
C SER A 289 25.28 26.42 -1.42
N GLY A 290 26.15 26.22 -2.39
CA GLY A 290 27.52 26.75 -2.43
C GLY A 290 27.93 27.03 -3.89
N PRO A 291 28.86 27.97 -4.17
CA PRO A 291 28.61 29.00 -5.18
C PRO A 291 29.51 28.98 -6.43
N LEU A 292 29.00 29.64 -7.49
CA LEU A 292 29.67 30.45 -8.53
C LEU A 292 30.65 29.81 -9.54
N ALA A 293 30.29 29.92 -10.82
CA ALA A 293 31.03 30.50 -11.96
C ALA A 293 30.15 30.30 -13.22
N GLY A 294 29.80 31.26 -14.09
CA GLY A 294 30.51 32.44 -14.56
C GLY A 294 30.77 32.25 -16.07
N ASP A 295 30.14 33.08 -16.90
CA ASP A 295 30.32 33.29 -18.36
C ASP A 295 29.85 32.14 -19.31
N ASP A 296 29.17 32.38 -20.44
CA ASP A 296 29.34 33.42 -21.46
C ASP A 296 28.06 33.80 -22.23
N LEU A 297 28.09 35.02 -22.77
CA LEU A 297 27.07 35.72 -23.57
C LEU A 297 27.11 35.40 -25.08
N ALA A 298 25.91 35.47 -25.68
CA ALA A 298 25.57 36.04 -26.99
C ALA A 298 26.10 35.43 -28.31
N ALA A 299 25.16 34.98 -29.16
CA ALA A 299 25.15 35.39 -30.58
C ALA A 299 23.73 35.28 -31.19
N SER A 300 23.26 36.44 -31.64
CA SER A 300 22.05 36.67 -32.45
C SER A 300 22.19 36.10 -33.86
N ARG A 301 21.13 35.46 -34.39
CA ARG A 301 20.80 35.48 -35.82
C ARG A 301 19.29 35.50 -36.03
N ARG A 302 18.78 36.67 -36.40
CA ARG A 302 17.51 36.84 -37.11
C ARG A 302 17.75 36.62 -38.60
N SER A 303 16.93 35.78 -39.25
CA SER A 303 16.52 35.97 -40.64
C SER A 303 15.14 35.38 -40.89
N ARG A 304 14.37 36.15 -41.67
CA ARG A 304 12.95 36.05 -42.05
C ARG A 304 12.66 34.96 -43.10
N ALA A 305 11.34 34.78 -43.34
CA ALA A 305 10.64 34.04 -44.39
C ALA A 305 10.54 32.53 -44.14
N GLY A 306 9.40 31.85 -44.18
CA GLY A 306 8.05 32.15 -44.65
C GLY A 306 7.43 30.80 -45.04
N GLY A 307 6.14 30.55 -44.75
CA GLY A 307 5.43 29.36 -45.25
C GLY A 307 4.66 28.56 -44.22
N ALA A 308 3.37 28.87 -44.13
CA ALA A 308 2.24 28.10 -43.63
C ALA A 308 2.46 26.59 -43.33
N HIS A 309 2.28 26.21 -42.05
CA HIS A 309 1.62 24.96 -41.61
C HIS A 309 1.45 25.00 -40.09
N ALA A 310 0.40 25.67 -39.61
CA ALA A 310 0.06 25.70 -38.18
C ALA A 310 -1.47 25.63 -37.99
N SER A 311 -2.05 24.44 -38.06
CA SER A 311 -3.40 24.19 -37.51
C SER A 311 -3.69 22.73 -37.12
N ALA A 312 -2.68 21.94 -36.73
CA ALA A 312 -2.89 20.54 -36.32
C ALA A 312 -2.34 20.19 -34.92
N ALA A 313 -1.51 21.05 -34.30
CA ALA A 313 -0.86 20.74 -33.03
C ALA A 313 -1.67 21.15 -31.78
N SER A 314 -2.68 22.02 -31.90
CA SER A 314 -3.43 22.54 -30.74
C SER A 314 -4.62 21.66 -30.30
N ALA A 315 -4.94 20.58 -31.03
CA ALA A 315 -6.09 19.71 -30.74
C ALA A 315 -5.73 18.45 -29.91
N LYS A 316 -4.45 18.03 -29.90
CA LYS A 316 -3.99 16.84 -29.14
C LYS A 316 -3.71 17.11 -27.66
N GLN A 317 -3.67 18.37 -27.23
CA GLN A 317 -3.40 18.72 -25.84
C GLN A 317 -4.67 18.87 -24.97
N ARG A 318 -5.86 19.07 -25.57
CA ARG A 318 -7.11 19.26 -24.81
C ARG A 318 -7.88 17.97 -24.49
N SER A 319 -7.59 16.86 -25.16
CA SER A 319 -8.28 15.58 -24.91
C SER A 319 -7.65 14.75 -23.79
N SER A 320 -6.46 15.12 -23.31
CA SER A 320 -5.74 14.44 -22.22
C SER A 320 -6.05 15.00 -20.82
N GLU A 321 -6.75 16.14 -20.71
CA GLU A 321 -7.02 16.81 -19.42
C GLU A 321 -8.34 16.40 -18.76
N LEU A 322 -9.16 15.58 -19.42
CA LEU A 322 -10.51 15.19 -18.94
C LEU A 322 -10.54 13.89 -18.10
N LEU A 323 -9.39 13.26 -17.85
CA LEU A 323 -9.31 11.92 -17.24
C LEU A 323 -8.29 11.78 -16.10
N ALA A 324 -7.76 12.89 -15.59
CA ALA A 324 -7.04 12.88 -14.32
C ALA A 324 -7.89 13.61 -13.28
N PRO A 325 -8.24 13.02 -12.13
CA PRO A 325 -8.66 13.84 -11.00
C PRO A 325 -7.55 14.87 -10.80
N SER A 326 -7.92 16.15 -10.74
CA SER A 326 -6.94 17.22 -10.61
C SER A 326 -6.10 16.96 -9.37
N ASP A 327 -4.85 16.54 -9.58
CA ASP A 327 -3.80 16.32 -8.57
C ASP A 327 -3.39 17.63 -7.85
N LYS A 328 -4.20 18.68 -8.01
CA LYS A 328 -4.09 19.93 -7.29
C LYS A 328 -4.71 19.69 -5.93
N GLY A 329 -3.90 19.76 -4.88
CA GLY A 329 -4.43 19.65 -3.53
C GLY A 329 -5.55 20.68 -3.29
N TYR A 330 -6.50 20.31 -2.45
CA TYR A 330 -7.76 21.03 -2.24
C TYR A 330 -7.94 21.49 -0.80
N ILE A 331 -7.00 21.17 0.09
CA ILE A 331 -7.11 21.44 1.52
C ILE A 331 -6.26 22.65 1.92
N VAL A 332 -6.85 23.58 2.65
CA VAL A 332 -6.17 24.69 3.32
C VAL A 332 -6.31 24.53 4.84
N VAL A 333 -5.20 24.60 5.57
CA VAL A 333 -5.16 24.48 7.03
C VAL A 333 -4.57 25.75 7.62
N GLU A 334 -5.30 26.37 8.54
CA GLU A 334 -4.87 27.57 9.26
C GLU A 334 -4.24 27.25 10.63
N THR A 335 -3.52 28.21 11.20
CA THR A 335 -2.85 28.11 12.51
C THR A 335 -3.80 27.89 13.69
N ASN A 336 -5.08 28.25 13.52
CA ASN A 336 -6.17 28.10 14.50
C ASN A 336 -6.88 26.72 14.41
N CYS A 337 -6.27 25.74 13.73
CA CYS A 337 -6.84 24.40 13.51
C CYS A 337 -8.11 24.37 12.65
N ARG A 338 -8.44 25.45 11.93
CA ARG A 338 -9.50 25.44 10.90
C ARG A 338 -8.98 24.80 9.62
N VAL A 339 -9.84 23.99 9.02
CA VAL A 339 -9.58 23.26 7.78
C VAL A 339 -10.64 23.64 6.78
N TYR A 340 -10.20 23.99 5.59
CA TYR A 340 -11.01 24.40 4.46
C TYR A 340 -10.72 23.46 3.30
N ALA A 341 -11.73 22.78 2.77
CA ALA A 341 -11.57 21.84 1.67
C ALA A 341 -12.40 22.28 0.48
N TYR A 342 -11.74 22.53 -0.65
CA TYR A 342 -12.36 22.92 -1.92
C TYR A 342 -12.64 21.68 -2.76
N THR A 343 -13.66 20.92 -2.35
CA THR A 343 -14.05 19.68 -3.02
C THR A 343 -15.56 19.49 -2.98
N ASP A 344 -16.09 18.94 -4.06
CA ASP A 344 -17.46 18.44 -4.20
C ASP A 344 -17.54 16.90 -4.03
N SER A 345 -16.39 16.21 -4.08
CA SER A 345 -16.29 14.75 -3.95
C SER A 345 -16.76 14.29 -2.57
N PRO A 346 -17.88 13.52 -2.50
CA PRO A 346 -18.38 13.00 -1.23
C PRO A 346 -17.36 12.12 -0.50
N LEU A 347 -16.52 11.38 -1.25
CA LEU A 347 -15.49 10.51 -0.71
C LEU A 347 -14.41 11.30 0.03
N GLN A 348 -13.88 12.36 -0.58
CA GLN A 348 -12.87 13.22 0.03
C GLN A 348 -13.39 13.87 1.32
N ILE A 349 -14.66 14.30 1.30
CA ILE A 349 -15.34 14.85 2.47
C ILE A 349 -15.49 13.79 3.57
N ALA A 350 -15.83 12.55 3.19
CA ALA A 350 -15.96 11.44 4.13
C ALA A 350 -14.62 11.11 4.80
N ILE A 351 -13.52 11.05 4.02
CA ILE A 351 -12.17 10.81 4.54
C ILE A 351 -11.77 11.92 5.53
N LEU A 352 -12.04 13.18 5.19
CA LEU A 352 -11.76 14.32 6.07
C LEU A 352 -12.55 14.23 7.39
N ASN A 353 -13.80 13.77 7.35
CA ASN A 353 -14.67 13.61 8.51
C ASN A 353 -14.19 12.54 9.52
N LEU A 354 -13.25 11.67 9.12
CA LEU A 354 -12.67 10.67 10.03
C LEU A 354 -11.90 11.32 11.19
N PHE A 355 -11.25 12.46 10.95
CA PHE A 355 -10.38 13.11 11.94
C PHE A 355 -10.62 14.62 12.11
N VAL A 356 -11.36 15.26 11.21
CA VAL A 356 -11.81 16.65 11.32
C VAL A 356 -13.29 16.69 11.70
N ARG A 357 -13.67 17.59 12.61
CA ARG A 357 -15.08 17.89 12.84
C ARG A 357 -15.57 18.86 11.78
N LEU A 358 -16.38 18.37 10.83
CA LEU A 358 -17.01 19.24 9.82
C LEU A 358 -18.01 20.19 10.49
N VAL A 359 -18.01 21.46 10.07
CA VAL A 359 -18.86 22.54 10.61
C VAL A 359 -19.92 22.95 9.60
N SER A 360 -19.55 23.15 8.34
CA SER A 360 -20.49 23.52 7.28
C SER A 360 -20.07 22.94 5.94
N ARG A 361 -21.05 22.49 5.15
CA ARG A 361 -20.87 21.94 3.81
C ARG A 361 -21.63 22.79 2.80
N PHE A 362 -20.92 23.27 1.79
CA PHE A 362 -21.43 23.97 0.62
C PHE A 362 -21.19 23.13 -0.64
N SER A 363 -21.63 23.59 -1.81
CA SER A 363 -21.60 22.81 -3.06
C SER A 363 -20.20 22.40 -3.53
N ASN A 364 -19.17 23.17 -3.20
CA ASN A 364 -17.78 22.98 -3.62
C ASN A 364 -16.76 23.36 -2.53
N PHE A 365 -17.24 23.49 -1.30
CA PHE A 365 -16.47 24.02 -0.19
C PHE A 365 -16.96 23.42 1.12
N VAL A 366 -16.03 22.91 1.92
CA VAL A 366 -16.32 22.34 3.23
C VAL A 366 -15.42 22.99 4.26
N THR A 367 -16.02 23.37 5.38
CA THR A 367 -15.31 23.94 6.53
C THR A 367 -15.33 22.94 7.68
N GLY A 368 -14.20 22.80 8.35
CA GLY A 368 -14.03 21.90 9.49
C GLY A 368 -13.04 22.45 10.49
N VAL A 369 -13.00 21.84 11.67
CA VAL A 369 -12.04 22.18 12.73
C VAL A 369 -11.43 20.91 13.28
N LEU A 370 -10.09 20.90 13.39
CA LEU A 370 -9.35 19.87 14.12
C LEU A 370 -9.51 20.13 15.63
N THR A 371 -10.19 19.22 16.31
CA THR A 371 -10.43 19.31 17.76
C THR A 371 -9.80 18.13 18.47
N ARG A 372 -9.45 18.30 19.76
CA ARG A 372 -8.99 17.20 20.61
C ARG A 372 -9.91 15.98 20.55
N LYS A 373 -11.24 16.20 20.53
CA LYS A 373 -12.24 15.12 20.46
C LYS A 373 -12.22 14.40 19.10
N SER A 374 -12.10 15.12 17.99
CA SER A 374 -12.07 14.52 16.65
C SER A 374 -10.79 13.72 16.42
N VAL A 375 -9.64 14.25 16.85
CA VAL A 375 -8.35 13.52 16.76
C VAL A 375 -8.35 12.30 17.67
N ARG A 376 -8.83 12.41 18.92
CA ARG A 376 -8.95 11.23 19.80
C ARG A 376 -9.87 10.15 19.25
N ARG A 377 -10.95 10.53 18.56
CA ARG A 377 -11.83 9.58 17.86
C ARG A 377 -11.08 8.86 16.74
N ALA A 378 -10.37 9.61 15.88
CA ALA A 378 -9.57 9.03 14.81
C ALA A 378 -8.50 8.06 15.35
N LEU A 379 -7.79 8.47 16.40
CA LEU A 379 -6.81 7.64 17.10
C LEU A 379 -7.44 6.38 17.70
N ALA A 380 -8.70 6.41 18.14
CA ALA A 380 -9.41 5.23 18.65
C ALA A 380 -9.72 4.22 17.53
N HIS A 381 -9.91 4.70 16.29
CA HIS A 381 -10.02 3.88 15.08
C HIS A 381 -8.65 3.47 14.49
N GLY A 382 -7.55 3.70 15.21
CA GLY A 382 -6.21 3.27 14.79
C GLY A 382 -5.53 4.18 13.75
N ILE A 383 -6.13 5.32 13.39
CA ILE A 383 -5.52 6.33 12.52
C ILE A 383 -4.45 7.08 13.32
N THR A 384 -3.20 7.13 12.85
CA THR A 384 -2.09 7.79 13.59
C THR A 384 -1.97 9.28 13.28
N ALA A 385 -1.30 10.02 14.16
CA ALA A 385 -1.01 11.45 13.94
C ALA A 385 -0.25 11.69 12.63
N ASP A 386 0.79 10.89 12.36
CA ASP A 386 1.60 11.05 11.15
C ASP A 386 0.80 10.75 9.87
N GLN A 387 -0.16 9.83 9.91
CA GLN A 387 -1.06 9.56 8.78
C GLN A 387 -1.99 10.75 8.49
N MET A 388 -2.53 11.37 9.54
CA MET A 388 -3.35 12.59 9.41
C MET A 388 -2.54 13.74 8.82
N ILE A 389 -1.31 13.94 9.31
CA ILE A 389 -0.38 14.97 8.84
C ILE A 389 0.01 14.72 7.38
N ALA A 390 0.34 13.47 7.03
CA ALA A 390 0.68 13.08 5.67
C ALA A 390 -0.50 13.37 4.71
N PHE A 391 -1.72 12.99 5.07
CA PHE A 391 -2.91 13.28 4.25
C PHE A 391 -3.11 14.79 4.03
N LEU A 392 -3.05 15.58 5.10
CA LEU A 392 -3.20 17.04 5.01
C LEU A 392 -2.10 17.68 4.17
N SER A 393 -0.88 17.11 4.18
CA SER A 393 0.27 17.61 3.41
C SER A 393 0.15 17.25 1.92
N THR A 394 -0.18 15.99 1.61
CA THR A 394 -0.32 15.49 0.22
C THR A 394 -1.45 16.21 -0.51
N HIS A 395 -2.57 16.45 0.16
CA HIS A 395 -3.74 17.13 -0.42
C HIS A 395 -3.78 18.64 -0.12
N ALA A 396 -2.67 19.23 0.34
CA ALA A 396 -2.59 20.67 0.60
C ALA A 396 -2.73 21.47 -0.71
N HIS A 397 -3.45 22.58 -0.65
CA HIS A 397 -3.62 23.47 -1.79
C HIS A 397 -2.26 23.94 -2.35
N PRO A 398 -2.08 24.12 -3.69
CA PRO A 398 -0.80 24.51 -4.27
C PRO A 398 -0.17 25.77 -3.66
N GLN A 399 -1.01 26.71 -3.19
CA GLN A 399 -0.52 27.91 -2.49
C GLN A 399 0.13 27.58 -1.13
N MET A 400 -0.32 26.51 -0.47
CA MET A 400 0.31 26.01 0.77
C MET A 400 1.51 25.12 0.49
N GLN A 401 1.50 24.35 -0.61
CA GLN A 401 2.66 23.53 -1.01
C GLN A 401 3.90 24.37 -1.30
N GLY A 402 3.73 25.64 -1.70
CA GLY A 402 4.83 26.60 -1.86
C GLY A 402 5.47 27.06 -0.55
N ASN A 403 4.85 26.81 0.60
CA ASN A 403 5.38 27.18 1.91
C ASN A 403 6.23 26.05 2.51
N THR A 404 7.31 26.41 3.20
CA THR A 404 8.13 25.47 3.97
C THR A 404 8.10 25.85 5.45
N PRO A 405 7.48 25.03 6.33
CA PRO A 405 6.74 23.79 6.07
C PRO A 405 5.35 23.99 5.44
N VAL A 406 4.86 22.98 4.71
CA VAL A 406 3.56 23.01 4.00
C VAL A 406 2.38 23.23 4.96
N LEU A 407 2.43 22.57 6.12
CA LEU A 407 1.44 22.73 7.18
C LEU A 407 2.00 23.62 8.30
N PRO A 408 1.17 24.45 8.95
CA PRO A 408 1.59 25.21 10.11
C PRO A 408 2.10 24.30 11.24
N VAL A 409 3.30 24.60 11.76
CA VAL A 409 3.95 23.80 12.82
C VAL A 409 3.09 23.66 14.06
N THR A 410 2.30 24.69 14.38
CA THR A 410 1.38 24.67 15.52
C THR A 410 0.36 23.55 15.39
N VAL A 411 -0.16 23.30 14.19
CA VAL A 411 -1.16 22.26 13.94
C VAL A 411 -0.52 20.87 13.99
N THR A 412 0.65 20.69 13.38
CA THR A 412 1.35 19.40 13.40
C THR A 412 1.72 18.99 14.82
N ASP A 413 2.20 19.93 15.63
CA ASP A 413 2.57 19.69 17.02
C ASP A 413 1.33 19.41 17.87
N GLN A 414 0.23 20.13 17.64
CA GLN A 414 -1.02 19.92 18.36
C GLN A 414 -1.60 18.52 18.13
N ILE A 415 -1.57 18.00 16.89
CA ILE A 415 -2.03 16.64 16.56
C ILE A 415 -1.16 15.60 17.29
N ARG A 416 0.17 15.75 17.24
CA ARG A 416 1.11 14.86 17.92
C ARG A 416 0.97 14.91 19.45
N LEU A 417 0.72 16.09 20.00
CA LEU A 417 0.45 16.26 21.43
C LEU A 417 -0.79 15.47 21.85
N TRP A 418 -1.88 15.57 21.09
CA TRP A 418 -3.12 14.81 21.36
C TRP A 418 -2.94 13.30 21.24
N GLU A 419 -2.05 12.82 20.36
CA GLU A 419 -1.68 11.40 20.31
C GLU A 419 -0.87 10.97 21.54
N ARG A 420 0.13 11.78 21.94
CA ARG A 420 0.92 11.50 23.14
C ARG A 420 0.08 11.48 24.41
N GLU A 421 -0.95 12.33 24.51
CA GLU A 421 -1.91 12.29 25.62
C GLU A 421 -2.65 10.94 25.71
N LYS A 422 -3.03 10.33 24.58
CA LYS A 422 -3.64 8.98 24.56
C LYS A 422 -2.65 7.93 25.06
N ASN A 423 -1.40 8.03 24.64
CA ASN A 423 -0.34 7.07 24.98
C ASN A 423 0.33 7.34 26.34
N SER A 424 -0.06 8.41 27.03
CA SER A 424 0.55 8.84 28.29
C SER A 424 0.23 7.92 29.47
N LEU A 425 -0.87 7.16 29.40
CA LEU A 425 -1.29 6.24 30.44
C LEU A 425 -1.14 4.81 29.92
N LYS A 426 -0.08 4.13 30.33
CA LYS A 426 0.09 2.69 30.11
C LYS A 426 -0.43 1.97 31.35
N ALA A 427 -1.56 1.30 31.21
CA ALA A 427 -2.02 0.37 32.23
C ALA A 427 -1.10 -0.87 32.18
N THR A 428 -0.53 -1.23 33.30
CA THR A 428 0.25 -2.46 33.45
C THR A 428 -0.36 -3.22 34.61
N GLU A 429 -0.75 -4.46 34.37
CA GLU A 429 -1.24 -5.33 35.44
C GLU A 429 -0.11 -5.59 36.43
N ALA A 430 -0.37 -5.25 37.69
CA ALA A 430 0.65 -5.17 38.70
C ALA A 430 0.11 -5.60 40.05
N HIS A 431 0.96 -6.23 40.85
CA HIS A 431 0.64 -6.70 42.18
C HIS A 431 1.41 -5.89 43.20
N LEU A 432 0.67 -5.26 44.11
CA LEU A 432 1.24 -4.55 45.25
C LEU A 432 1.54 -5.54 46.38
N MET A 433 2.83 -5.69 46.72
CA MET A 433 3.26 -6.40 47.92
C MET A 433 3.17 -5.43 49.10
N VAL A 434 2.27 -5.73 50.03
CA VAL A 434 2.07 -5.03 51.29
C VAL A 434 2.59 -5.93 52.43
N ASP A 435 2.77 -5.40 53.64
CA ASP A 435 3.13 -6.14 54.86
C ASP A 435 4.60 -6.64 54.95
N LEU A 436 5.55 -5.84 54.46
CA LEU A 436 6.99 -6.05 54.71
C LEU A 436 7.38 -5.39 56.04
N HIS A 437 7.17 -6.13 57.12
CA HIS A 437 7.24 -5.65 58.51
C HIS A 437 8.64 -5.21 58.97
N SER A 438 9.71 -5.66 58.30
CA SER A 438 11.11 -5.33 58.64
C SER A 438 11.87 -4.79 57.42
N GLN A 439 12.70 -3.78 57.64
CA GLN A 439 13.55 -3.17 56.61
C GLN A 439 14.49 -4.20 55.97
N GLN A 440 15.05 -5.11 56.77
CA GLN A 440 15.92 -6.18 56.26
C GLN A 440 15.17 -7.17 55.34
N ILE A 441 13.89 -7.43 55.61
CA ILE A 441 13.06 -8.29 54.77
C ILE A 441 12.74 -7.56 53.47
N PHE A 442 12.40 -6.26 53.55
CA PHE A 442 12.17 -5.44 52.37
C PHE A 442 13.40 -5.41 51.45
N ASP A 443 14.60 -5.16 51.99
CA ASP A 443 15.83 -5.07 51.20
C ASP A 443 16.17 -6.39 50.49
N ARG A 444 15.98 -7.53 51.16
CA ARG A 444 16.18 -8.86 50.56
C ARG A 444 15.16 -9.16 49.46
N VAL A 445 13.89 -8.85 49.70
CA VAL A 445 12.82 -9.06 48.72
C VAL A 445 13.02 -8.13 47.51
N TYR A 446 13.46 -6.90 47.74
CA TYR A 446 13.81 -5.94 46.69
C TYR A 446 14.99 -6.44 45.85
N GLN A 447 16.08 -6.89 46.48
CA GLN A 447 17.23 -7.47 45.77
C GLN A 447 16.82 -8.67 44.93
N ARG A 448 16.03 -9.59 45.49
CA ARG A 448 15.56 -10.76 44.75
C ARG A 448 14.65 -10.39 43.57
N ALA A 449 13.77 -9.40 43.76
CA ALA A 449 12.91 -8.92 42.69
C ALA A 449 13.70 -8.15 41.60
N LEU A 450 14.82 -7.52 41.97
CA LEU A 450 15.75 -6.87 41.04
C LEU A 450 16.51 -7.90 40.20
N GLU A 451 17.00 -8.98 40.80
CA GLU A 451 17.66 -10.09 40.10
C GLU A 451 16.76 -10.75 39.05
N VAL A 452 15.48 -10.92 39.39
CA VAL A 452 14.49 -11.55 38.50
C VAL A 452 13.91 -10.53 37.50
N ASN A 453 14.23 -9.24 37.65
CA ASN A 453 13.79 -8.13 36.80
C ASN A 453 12.25 -8.01 36.68
N VAL A 454 11.56 -8.07 37.82
CA VAL A 454 10.09 -8.10 37.89
C VAL A 454 9.48 -6.86 38.55
N ILE A 455 10.31 -5.91 38.99
CA ILE A 455 9.90 -4.70 39.69
C ILE A 455 9.34 -3.67 38.70
N LEU A 456 8.10 -3.23 38.91
CA LEU A 456 7.48 -2.13 38.17
C LEU A 456 7.64 -0.79 38.89
N TRP A 457 7.55 -0.81 40.22
CA TRP A 457 7.73 0.37 41.07
C TRP A 457 8.08 -0.05 42.49
N ALA A 458 8.87 0.76 43.21
CA ALA A 458 9.19 0.53 44.60
C ALA A 458 9.25 1.85 45.38
N SER A 459 8.81 1.83 46.63
CA SER A 459 8.98 2.93 47.58
C SER A 459 9.63 2.41 48.85
N VAL A 460 10.86 2.87 49.10
CA VAL A 460 11.65 2.51 50.29
C VAL A 460 11.00 3.10 51.56
N GLU A 461 10.52 4.34 51.49
CA GLU A 461 9.88 5.03 52.61
C GLU A 461 8.63 4.31 53.12
N ARG A 462 7.79 3.85 52.18
CA ARG A 462 6.53 3.17 52.49
C ARG A 462 6.66 1.65 52.54
N ARG A 463 7.85 1.10 52.23
CA ARG A 463 8.13 -0.34 52.13
C ARG A 463 7.15 -1.05 51.20
N LEU A 464 6.83 -0.41 50.08
CA LEU A 464 5.92 -0.92 49.06
C LEU A 464 6.71 -1.40 47.86
N LEU A 465 6.36 -2.57 47.36
CA LEU A 465 6.94 -3.14 46.15
C LEU A 465 5.82 -3.53 45.19
N VAL A 466 5.87 -3.02 43.97
CA VAL A 466 4.93 -3.34 42.91
C VAL A 466 5.65 -4.23 41.90
N VAL A 467 5.11 -5.42 41.69
CA VAL A 467 5.69 -6.48 40.88
C VAL A 467 4.78 -6.79 39.69
N ASN A 468 5.35 -7.23 38.57
CA ASN A 468 4.58 -7.74 37.44
C ASN A 468 3.87 -9.07 37.77
N GLU A 469 2.92 -9.48 36.93
CA GLU A 469 2.18 -10.74 37.13
C GLU A 469 3.11 -11.97 37.16
N GLN A 470 4.09 -12.03 36.27
CA GLN A 470 5.04 -13.15 36.15
C GLN A 470 5.91 -13.32 37.42
N GLY A 471 6.28 -12.22 38.07
CA GLY A 471 7.10 -12.18 39.27
C GLY A 471 6.31 -12.39 40.56
N ARG A 472 4.97 -12.32 40.52
CA ARG A 472 4.12 -12.49 41.70
C ARG A 472 4.40 -13.82 42.41
N ALA A 473 4.43 -14.93 41.68
CA ALA A 473 4.62 -16.25 42.27
C ALA A 473 6.00 -16.37 42.93
N VAL A 474 7.05 -15.95 42.22
CA VAL A 474 8.44 -16.01 42.69
C VAL A 474 8.65 -15.15 43.93
N VAL A 475 8.16 -13.91 43.92
CA VAL A 475 8.34 -12.98 45.03
C VAL A 475 7.50 -13.38 46.25
N THR A 476 6.28 -13.89 46.05
CA THR A 476 5.45 -14.35 47.18
C THR A 476 5.98 -15.63 47.83
N GLU A 477 6.57 -16.55 47.06
CA GLU A 477 7.26 -17.72 47.60
C GLU A 477 8.49 -17.31 48.42
N TYR A 478 9.32 -16.42 47.89
CA TYR A 478 10.50 -15.92 48.60
C TYR A 478 10.14 -15.18 49.90
N ILE A 479 9.06 -14.38 49.89
CA ILE A 479 8.53 -13.76 51.11
C ILE A 479 8.10 -14.82 52.13
N ARG A 480 7.46 -15.91 51.68
CA ARG A 480 7.04 -17.01 52.55
C ARG A 480 8.23 -17.73 53.18
N GLU A 481 9.30 -17.96 52.42
CA GLU A 481 10.54 -18.55 52.92
C GLU A 481 11.21 -17.66 53.97
N LEU A 482 11.31 -16.36 53.71
CA LEU A 482 11.89 -15.40 54.66
C LEU A 482 11.09 -15.33 55.96
N LYS A 483 9.75 -15.35 55.91
CA LYS A 483 8.91 -15.43 57.11
C LYS A 483 9.16 -16.70 57.92
N LYS A 484 9.24 -17.86 57.26
CA LYS A 484 9.55 -19.14 57.93
C LYS A 484 10.92 -19.12 58.61
N GLN A 485 11.96 -18.60 57.96
CA GLN A 485 13.30 -18.50 58.53
C GLN A 485 13.32 -17.57 59.76
N HIS A 486 12.62 -16.43 59.67
CA HIS A 486 12.52 -15.49 60.76
C HIS A 486 11.78 -16.08 61.99
N ASP A 487 10.71 -16.84 61.77
CA ASP A 487 9.97 -17.48 62.86
C ASP A 487 10.74 -18.65 63.49
N GLN A 488 11.49 -19.43 62.71
CA GLN A 488 12.40 -20.47 63.24
C GLN A 488 13.55 -19.88 64.06
N GLN A 489 14.11 -18.73 63.64
CA GLN A 489 15.13 -18.04 64.43
C GLN A 489 14.57 -17.53 65.76
N ARG A 490 13.34 -17.01 65.78
CA ARG A 490 12.67 -16.59 67.02
C ARG A 490 12.40 -17.77 67.96
N GLN A 491 11.94 -18.91 67.44
CA GLN A 491 11.73 -20.11 68.27
C GLN A 491 13.03 -20.65 68.88
N ARG A 492 14.13 -20.62 68.13
CA ARG A 492 15.46 -21.03 68.64
C ARG A 492 16.03 -20.08 69.70
N GLN A 493 15.65 -18.80 69.64
CA GLN A 493 16.02 -17.81 70.66
C GLN A 493 15.15 -17.89 71.92
N GLN A 494 13.94 -18.45 71.84
CA GLN A 494 13.08 -18.67 73.02
C GLN A 494 13.33 -20.02 73.70
N GLN A 495 13.98 -20.97 73.03
CA GLN A 495 14.35 -22.29 73.58
C GLN A 495 15.77 -22.32 74.20
N LYS A 496 16.54 -21.24 74.07
CA LYS A 496 17.78 -21.01 74.80
C LYS A 496 17.51 -20.04 75.94
#